data_AF-A0A101QIT8-F1
#
_entry.id   AF-A0A101QIT8-F1
#
_cell.length_a   1.000
_cell.length_b   1.000
_cell.length_c   1.000
_cell.angle_alpha   90.00
_cell.angle_beta   90.00
_cell.angle_gamma   90.00
#
_symmetry.space_group_name_H-M   'P 1'
#
loop_
_entity.id
_entity.type
_entity.pdbx_description
1 polymer ?
#
loop_
_entity_poly.entity_id
_entity_poly.type
_entity_poly.pdbx_seq_one_letter_code
_entity_poly.pdbx_strand_id
1 'polypeptide(L)'
;MRLRVELVLEVQDDDEVAKAALRRIAADPELPEGERAQAEAAVTEDTAEALAYLVDPFDLVSEVPGVELQQASWSSERVDYDPDSPDWDLDEDDGADDEEEDGIG
;
A
#
# COMPACT_ATOMS: atom_id res chain seq x y z
N MET A 1 -15.60 11.07 -5.16
CA MET A 1 -14.77 11.27 -3.95
C MET A 1 -13.42 10.61 -4.21
N ARG A 2 -12.32 11.22 -3.78
CA ARG A 2 -10.98 10.63 -3.88
C ARG A 2 -10.46 10.44 -2.46
N LEU A 3 -10.11 9.20 -2.10
CA LEU A 3 -9.44 8.89 -0.85
C LEU A 3 -7.92 8.82 -1.13
N ARG A 4 -7.11 9.46 -0.29
CA ARG A 4 -5.65 9.28 -0.28
C ARG A 4 -5.30 8.45 0.94
N VAL A 5 -4.43 7.46 0.74
CA VAL A 5 -4.09 6.46 1.75
C VAL A 5 -2.57 6.32 1.78
N GLU A 6 -2.00 6.30 2.98
CA GLU A 6 -0.58 6.03 3.25
C GLU A 6 -0.51 4.90 4.28
N LEU A 7 0.29 3.86 3.99
CA LEU A 7 0.45 2.70 4.85
C LEU A 7 1.91 2.54 5.21
N VAL A 8 2.15 2.50 6.51
CA VAL A 8 3.43 2.14 7.10
C VAL A 8 3.26 0.81 7.82
N LEU A 9 4.14 -0.15 7.53
CA LEU A 9 4.08 -1.47 8.14
C LEU A 9 5.48 -2.01 8.48
N GLU A 10 5.55 -2.74 9.58
CA GLU A 10 6.73 -3.51 9.96
C GLU A 10 6.59 -4.94 9.43
N VAL A 11 7.52 -5.35 8.56
CA VAL A 11 7.63 -6.75 8.14
C VAL A 11 8.45 -7.51 9.18
N GLN A 12 7.77 -8.35 9.96
CA GLN A 12 8.40 -9.14 11.03
C GLN A 12 9.22 -10.32 10.50
N ASP A 13 8.88 -10.83 9.32
CA ASP A 13 9.53 -11.98 8.68
C ASP A 13 9.31 -11.89 7.16
N ASP A 14 10.37 -11.59 6.41
CA ASP A 14 10.34 -11.43 4.96
C ASP A 14 10.17 -12.78 4.23
N ASP A 15 10.79 -13.83 4.74
CA ASP A 15 10.66 -15.19 4.21
C ASP A 15 9.20 -15.70 4.28
N GLU A 16 8.48 -15.44 5.36
CA GLU A 16 7.08 -15.83 5.48
C GLU A 16 6.17 -15.03 4.52
N VAL A 17 6.48 -13.76 4.27
CA VAL A 17 5.78 -12.94 3.28
C VAL A 17 6.02 -13.47 1.87
N ALA A 18 7.28 -13.75 1.50
CA ALA A 18 7.61 -14.34 0.20
C ALA A 18 6.92 -15.70 -0.02
N LYS A 19 6.94 -16.58 0.99
CA LYS A 19 6.22 -17.88 0.93
C LYS A 19 4.71 -17.69 0.78
N ALA A 20 4.12 -16.70 1.44
CA ALA A 20 2.70 -16.39 1.29
C ALA A 20 2.38 -15.93 -0.13
N ALA A 21 3.21 -15.06 -0.71
CA ALA A 21 3.07 -14.60 -2.08
C ALA A 21 3.19 -15.78 -3.07
N LEU A 22 4.19 -16.65 -2.92
CA LEU A 22 4.35 -17.85 -3.73
C LEU A 22 3.12 -18.78 -3.66
N ARG A 23 2.53 -18.97 -2.47
CA ARG A 23 1.28 -19.74 -2.32
C ARG A 23 0.12 -19.08 -3.05
N ARG A 24 0.00 -17.75 -2.98
CA ARG A 24 -1.04 -16.98 -3.67
C ARG A 24 -0.87 -17.08 -5.18
N ILE A 25 0.36 -16.93 -5.68
CA ILE A 25 0.70 -17.10 -7.10
C ILE A 25 0.28 -18.48 -7.55
N ALA A 26 0.75 -19.54 -6.88
CA ALA A 26 0.43 -20.92 -7.23
C ALA A 26 -1.08 -21.23 -7.25
N ALA A 27 -1.87 -20.53 -6.43
CA ALA A 27 -3.32 -20.65 -6.37
C ALA A 27 -4.07 -19.73 -7.35
N ASP A 28 -3.39 -18.81 -8.03
CA ASP A 28 -3.99 -17.83 -8.95
C ASP A 28 -4.27 -18.48 -10.33
N PRO A 29 -5.56 -18.71 -10.68
CA PRO A 29 -5.93 -19.29 -11.97
C PRO A 29 -5.95 -18.26 -13.11
N GLU A 30 -5.94 -16.97 -12.78
CA GLU A 30 -5.99 -15.88 -13.77
C GLU A 30 -4.58 -15.50 -14.25
N LEU A 31 -3.54 -15.85 -13.47
CA LEU A 31 -2.15 -15.61 -13.84
C LEU A 31 -1.67 -16.55 -14.97
N PRO A 32 -1.32 -16.01 -16.16
CA PRO A 32 -0.83 -16.80 -17.27
C PRO A 32 0.46 -17.55 -16.93
N GLU A 33 0.62 -18.76 -17.45
CA GLU A 33 1.80 -19.59 -17.20
C GLU A 33 3.12 -18.91 -17.62
N GLY A 34 3.09 -18.10 -18.69
CA GLY A 34 4.25 -17.34 -19.16
C GLY A 34 4.69 -16.20 -18.23
N GLU A 35 3.80 -15.70 -17.37
CA GLU A 35 4.06 -14.60 -16.44
C GLU A 35 4.34 -15.10 -15.03
N ARG A 36 3.88 -16.33 -14.70
CA ARG A 36 4.03 -16.95 -13.40
C ARG A 36 5.47 -17.02 -12.90
N ALA A 37 6.39 -17.49 -13.74
CA ALA A 37 7.81 -17.58 -13.36
C ALA A 37 8.42 -16.20 -13.05
N GLN A 38 7.97 -15.15 -13.74
CA GLN A 38 8.41 -13.78 -13.47
C GLN A 38 7.84 -13.25 -12.16
N ALA A 39 6.55 -13.50 -11.90
CA ALA A 39 5.93 -13.13 -10.62
C ALA A 39 6.61 -13.87 -9.44
N GLU A 40 6.86 -15.17 -9.57
CA GLU A 40 7.56 -15.96 -8.54
C GLU A 40 8.97 -15.43 -8.27
N ALA A 41 9.71 -15.05 -9.31
CA ALA A 41 11.02 -14.42 -9.17
C ALA A 41 10.91 -13.08 -8.43
N ALA A 42 10.01 -12.19 -8.86
CA ALA A 42 9.84 -10.87 -8.26
C ALA A 42 9.55 -10.93 -6.75
N VAL A 43 8.58 -11.75 -6.34
CA VAL A 43 8.19 -11.86 -4.92
C VAL A 43 9.23 -12.57 -4.05
N THR A 44 10.17 -13.29 -4.66
CA THR A 44 11.29 -13.93 -3.95
C THR A 44 12.49 -12.99 -3.85
N GLU A 45 12.66 -12.08 -4.80
CA GLU A 45 13.76 -11.13 -4.86
C GLU A 45 13.49 -9.85 -4.05
N ASP A 46 12.22 -9.43 -3.93
CA ASP A 46 11.83 -8.21 -3.23
C ASP A 46 10.56 -8.40 -2.36
N THR A 47 10.68 -8.10 -1.07
CA THR A 47 9.57 -8.13 -0.12
C THR A 47 8.48 -7.12 -0.47
N ALA A 48 8.82 -5.98 -1.07
CA ALA A 48 7.84 -4.99 -1.52
C ALA A 48 6.96 -5.59 -2.62
N GLU A 49 7.55 -6.28 -3.60
CA GLU A 49 6.82 -6.99 -4.66
C GLU A 49 5.93 -8.11 -4.07
N ALA A 50 6.43 -8.84 -3.07
CA ALA A 50 5.63 -9.84 -2.36
C ALA A 50 4.40 -9.22 -1.67
N LEU A 51 4.55 -8.05 -1.04
CA LEU A 51 3.42 -7.31 -0.44
C LEU A 51 2.46 -6.79 -1.51
N ALA A 52 2.96 -6.21 -2.60
CA ALA A 52 2.14 -5.76 -3.72
C ALA A 52 1.27 -6.89 -4.30
N TYR A 53 1.80 -8.11 -4.32
CA TYR A 53 1.05 -9.27 -4.80
C TYR A 53 0.01 -9.80 -3.78
N LEU A 54 0.23 -9.58 -2.49
CA LEU A 54 -0.62 -10.10 -1.41
C LEU A 54 -1.77 -9.18 -1.03
N VAL A 55 -1.59 -7.87 -1.16
CA VAL A 55 -2.58 -6.88 -0.74
C VAL A 55 -3.47 -6.53 -1.92
N ASP A 56 -4.78 -6.72 -1.73
CA ASP A 56 -5.79 -6.23 -2.65
C ASP A 56 -6.34 -4.88 -2.13
N PRO A 57 -6.06 -3.75 -2.78
CA PRO A 57 -6.60 -2.46 -2.35
C PRO A 57 -8.13 -2.38 -2.48
N PHE A 58 -8.78 -3.27 -3.25
CA PHE A 58 -10.24 -3.35 -3.28
C PHE A 58 -10.82 -3.82 -1.95
N ASP A 59 -10.13 -4.71 -1.24
CA ASP A 59 -10.58 -5.24 0.05
C ASP A 59 -10.63 -4.16 1.15
N LEU A 60 -9.89 -3.06 1.00
CA LEU A 60 -9.87 -1.96 1.99
C LEU A 60 -11.21 -1.24 2.14
N VAL A 61 -12.02 -1.18 1.08
CA VAL A 61 -13.29 -0.46 1.08
C VAL A 61 -14.49 -1.33 0.71
N SER A 62 -14.27 -2.60 0.37
CA SER A 62 -15.31 -3.52 -0.11
C SER A 62 -16.43 -3.76 0.91
N GLU A 63 -16.13 -3.66 2.20
CA GLU A 63 -17.11 -3.86 3.29
C GLU A 63 -17.87 -2.59 3.69
N VAL A 64 -17.55 -1.42 3.11
CA VAL A 64 -18.19 -0.15 3.48
C VAL A 64 -19.56 -0.01 2.80
N PRO A 65 -20.69 0.06 3.54
CA PRO A 65 -22.02 0.11 2.94
C PRO A 65 -22.22 1.32 2.03
N GLY A 66 -22.67 1.08 0.79
CA GLY A 66 -22.93 2.12 -0.20
C GLY A 66 -21.69 2.63 -0.95
N VAL A 67 -20.53 1.99 -0.76
CA VAL A 67 -19.30 2.29 -1.50
C VAL A 67 -19.09 1.26 -2.60
N GLU A 68 -18.86 1.73 -3.82
CA GLU A 68 -18.45 0.93 -4.97
C GLU A 68 -17.12 1.48 -5.48
N LEU A 69 -16.06 0.68 -5.43
CA LEU A 69 -14.73 1.11 -5.87
C LEU A 69 -14.66 1.14 -7.41
N GLN A 70 -14.35 2.32 -7.96
CA GLN A 70 -14.20 2.50 -9.41
C GLN A 70 -12.75 2.37 -9.87
N GLN A 71 -11.80 2.75 -9.02
CA GLN A 71 -10.38 2.74 -9.32
C GLN A 71 -9.58 2.73 -8.02
N ALA A 72 -8.54 1.89 -7.96
CA ALA A 72 -7.47 1.96 -6.98
C ALA A 72 -6.14 2.02 -7.72
N SER A 73 -5.21 2.82 -7.20
CA SER A 73 -3.83 2.90 -7.67
C SER A 73 -2.96 2.97 -6.44
N TRP A 74 -1.92 2.15 -6.39
CA TRP A 74 -0.99 2.10 -5.29
C TRP A 74 0.34 1.52 -5.77
N SER A 75 1.38 1.74 -4.97
CA SER A 75 2.72 1.20 -5.17
C SER A 75 3.26 0.79 -3.81
N SER A 76 4.08 -0.26 -3.80
CA SER A 76 4.85 -0.67 -2.63
C SER A 76 6.31 -0.32 -2.85
N GLU A 77 7.01 0.08 -1.80
CA GLU A 77 8.45 0.25 -1.82
C GLU A 77 9.03 -0.12 -0.45
N ARG A 78 10.33 -0.42 -0.43
CA ARG A 78 11.07 -0.60 0.81
C ARG A 78 11.68 0.73 1.21
N VAL A 79 11.35 1.20 2.41
CA VAL A 79 11.95 2.38 3.03
C VAL A 79 12.62 2.00 4.36
N ASP A 80 13.71 2.68 4.68
CA ASP A 80 14.33 2.59 6.00
C ASP A 80 13.50 3.41 6.99
N TYR A 81 13.23 2.83 8.16
CA TYR A 81 12.55 3.54 9.24
C TYR A 81 13.43 4.66 9.80
N ASP A 82 12.96 5.91 9.72
CA ASP A 82 13.62 7.08 10.29
C ASP A 82 12.66 7.84 11.22
N PRO A 83 12.73 7.62 12.55
CA PRO A 83 11.82 8.26 13.50
C PRO A 83 12.02 9.77 13.64
N ASP A 84 13.14 10.32 13.14
CA ASP A 84 13.43 11.75 13.18
C ASP A 84 13.04 12.44 11.86
N SER A 85 12.58 11.69 10.84
CA SER A 85 12.14 12.24 9.56
C SER A 85 10.67 12.69 9.63
N PRO A 86 10.33 13.88 9.10
CA PRO A 86 8.96 14.39 9.08
C PRO A 86 8.02 13.51 8.25
N ASP A 87 8.55 12.69 7.33
CA ASP A 87 7.74 11.74 6.54
C ASP A 87 7.09 10.64 7.42
N TRP A 88 7.56 10.47 8.67
CA TRP A 88 7.04 9.47 9.61
C TRP A 88 6.22 10.10 10.75
N ASP A 89 6.08 11.42 10.78
CA ASP A 89 5.35 12.15 11.82
C ASP A 89 3.85 12.23 11.47
N LEU A 90 3.11 11.16 11.77
CA LEU A 90 1.67 11.01 11.48
C LEU A 90 0.75 11.99 12.26
N ASP A 91 1.34 12.80 13.14
CA ASP A 91 0.63 13.72 14.04
C ASP A 91 0.59 15.18 13.53
N GLU A 92 1.28 15.54 12.44
CA GLU A 92 1.16 16.86 11.80
C GLU A 92 -0.10 16.93 10.91
N ASP A 93 -1.25 16.85 11.57
CA ASP A 93 -2.57 17.18 11.03
C ASP A 93 -2.52 18.51 10.25
N ASP A 94 -3.02 18.47 9.02
CA ASP A 94 -3.17 19.55 8.06
C ASP A 94 -3.91 20.75 8.70
N GLY A 95 -3.15 21.59 9.42
CA GLY A 95 -3.59 22.89 9.87
C GLY A 95 -3.87 23.76 8.66
N ALA A 96 -5.13 23.74 8.21
CA ALA A 96 -5.64 24.62 7.19
C ALA A 96 -5.15 26.06 7.45
N ASP A 97 -4.50 26.60 6.42
CA ASP A 97 -4.02 27.97 6.31
C ASP A 97 -5.25 28.92 6.26
N ASP A 98 -5.89 29.12 7.41
CA ASP A 98 -6.90 30.17 7.65
C ASP A 98 -6.25 31.28 8.51
N GLU A 99 -5.23 31.94 7.96
CA GLU A 99 -4.93 33.32 8.40
C GLU A 99 -5.86 34.26 7.64
N GLU A 100 -6.97 34.54 8.32
CA GLU A 100 -7.99 35.54 8.00
C GLU A 100 -7.36 36.85 7.52
N GLU A 101 -7.82 37.33 6.36
CA GLU A 101 -7.61 38.68 5.85
C GLU A 101 -8.28 39.67 6.82
N ASP A 102 -7.56 40.07 7.88
CA ASP A 102 -8.04 41.06 8.85
C ASP A 102 -8.09 42.44 8.18
N GLY A 103 -9.28 42.77 7.69
CA GLY A 103 -9.65 44.09 7.25
C GLY A 103 -9.58 45.07 8.42
N ILE A 104 -8.58 45.95 8.40
CA ILE A 104 -8.50 47.12 9.26
C ILE A 104 -8.80 48.40 8.47
N GLY A 105 -10.03 48.89 8.69
CA GLY A 105 -10.36 50.28 9.06
C GLY A 105 -10.10 51.41 8.08
#